data_AF-A0A2W4TA39-F1
#
_entry.id   AF-A0A2W4TA39-F1
#
_cell.length_a   1.000
_cell.length_b   1.000
_cell.length_c   1.000
_cell.angle_alpha   90.00
_cell.angle_beta   90.00
_cell.angle_gamma   90.00
#
_symmetry.space_group_name_H-M   'P 1'
#
loop_
_entity.id
_entity.type
_entity.pdbx_description
1 polymer ?
#
loop_
_entity_poly.entity_id
_entity_poly.type
_entity_poly.pdbx_seq_one_letter_code
_entity_poly.pdbx_strand_id
1 'polypeptide(L)' 'MLKSFEAVYDHGQLHWLDESPNTMQRMRVIVTVVQELSDHSDSMNIPPPELAGRMRILCNDKELMEPIVPDDDWEVLK' A
#
# COMPACT_ATOMS: atom_id res chain seq x y z
N MET A 1 -7.68 20.97 -15.79
CA MET A 1 -7.44 19.81 -14.90
C MET A 1 -7.08 18.62 -15.78
N LEU A 2 -6.04 17.87 -15.41
CA LEU A 2 -5.69 16.62 -16.10
C LEU A 2 -6.64 15.51 -15.62
N LYS A 3 -7.10 14.66 -16.53
CA LYS A 3 -7.84 13.45 -16.17
C LYS A 3 -6.86 12.29 -16.12
N SER A 4 -6.82 11.59 -15.00
CA SER A 4 -6.14 10.30 -14.86
C SER A 4 -7.08 9.18 -15.29
N PHE A 5 -6.51 8.14 -15.87
CA PHE A 5 -7.20 6.91 -16.25
C PHE A 5 -6.32 5.76 -15.82
N GLU A 6 -6.94 4.70 -15.31
CA GLU A 6 -6.23 3.51 -14.85
C GLU A 6 -6.48 2.35 -15.80
N ALA A 7 -5.42 1.58 -16.04
CA ALA A 7 -5.47 0.42 -16.90
C ALA A 7 -4.38 -0.58 -16.52
N VAL A 8 -4.67 -1.84 -16.77
CA VAL A 8 -3.71 -2.94 -16.66
C VAL A 8 -3.04 -3.10 -18.02
N TYR A 9 -1.71 -3.07 -18.04
CA TYR A 9 -0.94 -3.46 -19.21
C TYR A 9 -0.51 -4.91 -19.06
N ASP A 10 -1.08 -5.79 -19.89
CA ASP A 10 -0.78 -7.22 -19.88
C ASP A 10 -0.52 -7.74 -21.29
N HIS A 11 0.58 -8.49 -21.46
CA HIS A 11 0.98 -9.11 -22.74
C HIS A 11 0.90 -8.20 -23.99
N GLY A 12 1.19 -6.91 -23.86
CA GLY A 12 1.15 -5.95 -24.98
C GLY A 12 -0.21 -5.30 -25.22
N GLN A 13 -1.22 -5.64 -24.41
CA GLN A 13 -2.56 -5.09 -24.46
C GLN A 13 -2.84 -4.23 -23.23
N LEU A 14 -3.65 -3.20 -23.42
CA LEU A 14 -4.07 -2.30 -22.37
C LEU A 14 -5.55 -2.54 -22.06
N HIS A 15 -5.86 -2.88 -20.81
CA HIS A 15 -7.20 -3.12 -20.31
C HIS A 15 -7.59 -2.02 -19.33
N TRP A 16 -8.52 -1.15 -19.70
CA TRP A 16 -9.02 -0.09 -18.83
C TRP A 16 -9.74 -0.68 -17.62
N LEU A 17 -9.45 -0.18 -16.42
CA LEU A 17 -10.13 -0.58 -15.18
C LEU A 17 -11.52 0.05 -15.08
N ASP A 18 -11.63 1.31 -15.51
CA ASP A 18 -12.86 2.10 -15.51
C ASP A 18 -13.19 2.62 -16.93
N GLU A 19 -13.72 3.85 -17.03
CA GLU A 19 -14.09 4.48 -18.29
C GLU A 19 -12.86 4.72 -19.17
N SER A 20 -12.85 4.09 -20.34
CA SER A 20 -11.83 4.34 -21.35
C SER A 20 -11.95 5.78 -21.91
N PRO A 21 -10.83 6.44 -22.24
CA PRO A 21 -10.85 7.74 -22.90
C PRO A 21 -11.36 7.64 -24.34
N ASN A 22 -12.68 7.52 -24.52
CA ASN A 22 -13.35 7.27 -25.81
C ASN A 22 -13.39 8.48 -26.75
N THR A 23 -12.91 9.64 -26.33
CA THR A 23 -13.17 10.92 -26.99
C THR A 23 -12.02 11.45 -27.85
N MET A 24 -10.85 10.81 -27.89
CA MET A 24 -9.71 11.34 -28.64
C MET A 24 -9.11 10.32 -29.61
N GLN A 25 -9.20 10.61 -30.92
CA GLN A 25 -8.56 9.82 -31.98
C GLN A 25 -7.03 9.72 -31.82
N ARG A 26 -6.41 10.69 -31.12
CA ARG A 26 -4.96 10.71 -30.84
C ARG A 26 -4.70 11.57 -29.61
N MET A 27 -4.05 11.02 -28.58
CA MET A 27 -3.62 11.79 -27.41
C MET A 27 -2.18 11.48 -27.02
N ARG A 28 -1.52 12.44 -26.36
CA ARG A 28 -0.25 12.20 -25.66
C ARG A 28 -0.57 11.68 -24.26
N VAL A 29 0.11 10.62 -23.84
CA VAL A 29 -0.09 9.98 -22.54
C VAL A 29 1.19 10.04 -21.71
N ILE A 30 1.03 10.17 -20.40
CA ILE A 30 2.09 10.00 -19.41
C ILE A 30 1.77 8.69 -18.70
N VAL A 31 2.72 7.75 -18.71
CA VAL A 31 2.55 6.43 -18.09
C VAL A 31 3.28 6.43 -16.76
N THR A 32 2.56 6.11 -15.69
CA THR A 32 3.13 5.83 -14.38
C THR A 32 3.02 4.33 -14.13
N VAL A 33 4.15 3.65 -13.99
CA VAL A 33 4.17 2.22 -13.64
C VAL A 33 4.25 2.13 -12.13
N VAL A 34 3.19 1.63 -11.50
CA VAL A 34 3.20 1.30 -10.07
C VAL A 34 3.74 -0.12 -9.96
N GLN A 35 4.93 -0.26 -9.38
CA GLN A 35 5.42 -1.57 -9.01
C GLN A 35 4.60 -2.02 -7.80
N GLU A 36 3.80 -3.07 -7.96
CA GLU A 36 3.33 -3.82 -6.80
C GLU A 36 4.59 -4.29 -6.08
N LEU A 37 4.92 -3.61 -4.98
CA LEU A 37 5.77 -4.18 -3.96
C LEU A 37 5.00 -5.41 -3.51
N SER A 38 5.32 -6.57 -4.08
CA SER A 38 4.88 -7.87 -3.60
C SER A 38 4.93 -7.77 -2.08
N ASP A 39 3.76 -7.86 -1.45
CA ASP A 39 3.57 -7.68 -0.01
C ASP A 39 4.84 -8.08 0.68
N HIS A 40 5.51 -7.09 1.29
CA HIS A 40 6.77 -7.26 2.01
C HIS A 40 6.75 -8.65 2.57
N SER A 41 7.59 -9.54 2.04
CA SER A 41 7.66 -10.92 2.54
C SER A 41 7.64 -10.75 4.04
N ASP A 42 6.60 -11.25 4.70
CA ASP A 42 6.50 -11.22 6.15
C ASP A 42 7.73 -11.98 6.60
N SER A 43 8.85 -11.25 6.74
CA SER A 43 9.98 -11.71 7.50
C SER A 43 9.37 -11.68 8.87
N MET A 44 8.70 -12.78 9.23
CA MET A 44 8.35 -13.05 10.60
C MET A 44 9.63 -12.73 11.33
N ASN A 45 9.58 -11.71 12.19
CA ASN A 45 10.67 -11.38 13.06
C ASN A 45 10.78 -12.57 14.03
N ILE A 46 11.42 -13.64 13.58
CA ILE A 46 11.64 -14.84 14.37
C ILE A 46 12.64 -14.40 15.43
N PRO A 47 12.24 -14.36 16.70
CA PRO A 47 13.15 -13.97 17.74
C PRO A 47 14.32 -14.96 17.78
N PRO A 48 15.54 -14.50 18.09
CA PRO A 48 16.69 -15.37 18.25
C PRO A 48 16.37 -16.55 19.21
N PRO A 49 16.88 -17.77 18.95
CA PRO A 49 16.57 -18.94 19.77
C PRO A 49 16.91 -18.76 21.25
N GLU A 50 17.87 -17.90 21.59
CA GLU A 50 18.26 -17.61 22.98
C GLU A 50 17.15 -16.95 23.80
N LEU A 51 16.17 -16.33 23.12
CA LEU A 51 15.04 -15.64 23.73
C LEU A 51 13.80 -16.53 23.89
N ALA A 52 13.81 -17.75 23.33
CA ALA A 52 12.69 -18.68 23.45
C ALA A 52 12.37 -18.99 24.93
N GLY A 53 11.11 -18.80 25.33
CA GLY A 53 10.65 -19.00 26.71
C GLY A 53 11.12 -17.97 27.73
N ARG A 54 11.91 -16.97 27.31
CA ARG A 54 12.37 -15.85 28.16
C ARG A 54 11.65 -14.54 27.86
N MET A 55 10.94 -14.47 26.75
CA MET A 55 10.12 -13.33 26.37
C MET A 55 8.72 -13.44 26.99
N ARG A 56 8.15 -12.30 27.38
CA ARG A 56 6.75 -12.15 27.74
C ARG A 56 6.18 -10.99 26.94
N ILE A 57 5.03 -11.19 26.31
CA ILE A 57 4.28 -10.09 25.68
C ILE A 57 3.68 -9.26 26.81
N LEU A 58 4.11 -8.00 26.93
CA LEU A 58 3.60 -7.07 27.94
C LEU A 58 2.26 -6.43 27.55
N CYS A 59 1.82 -6.64 26.30
CA CYS A 59 0.61 -6.04 25.71
C CYS A 59 -0.69 -6.75 26.04
N ASN A 60 -0.66 -7.89 26.75
CA ASN A 60 -1.89 -8.64 27.03
C ASN A 60 -2.68 -8.08 28.23
N ASP A 61 -2.01 -7.36 29.14
CA ASP A 61 -2.63 -6.90 30.40
C ASP A 61 -2.89 -5.38 30.42
N LYS A 62 -2.38 -4.63 29.44
CA LYS A 62 -2.61 -3.19 29.28
C LYS A 62 -2.66 -2.84 27.80
N GLU A 63 -3.66 -2.05 27.45
CA GLU A 63 -3.78 -1.38 26.16
C GLU A 63 -2.43 -0.71 25.85
N LEU A 64 -1.85 -1.08 24.71
CA LEU A 64 -0.69 -0.38 24.17
C LEU A 64 -1.05 1.10 24.14
N MET A 65 -0.26 1.91 24.85
CA MET A 65 -0.46 3.36 24.98
C MET A 65 -1.06 3.90 23.69
N GLU A 66 -2.28 4.44 23.77
CA GLU A 66 -2.93 5.09 22.64
C GLU A 66 -1.90 6.04 22.01
N PRO A 67 -1.83 6.11 20.66
CA PRO A 67 -0.94 7.05 20.01
C PRO A 67 -1.17 8.42 20.65
N ILE A 68 -0.09 9.08 21.08
CA ILE A 68 -0.20 10.40 21.72
C ILE A 68 -0.87 11.44 20.80
N VAL A 69 -0.95 11.11 19.52
CA VAL A 69 -1.58 11.88 18.45
C VAL A 69 -2.92 11.20 18.10
N PRO A 70 -4.07 11.84 18.36
CA PRO A 70 -5.39 11.28 18.05
C PRO A 70 -5.55 11.09 16.54
N ASP A 71 -6.40 10.13 16.14
CA ASP A 71 -6.61 9.74 14.73
C ASP A 71 -6.91 10.92 13.80
N ASP A 72 -7.61 11.94 14.29
CA ASP A 72 -7.94 13.17 13.54
C ASP A 72 -6.71 13.99 13.13
N ASP A 73 -5.59 13.87 13.85
CA ASP A 73 -4.33 14.56 13.55
C ASP A 73 -3.45 13.77 12.54
N TRP A 74 -3.86 12.56 12.13
CA TRP A 74 -3.17 11.77 11.10
C TRP A 74 -3.52 12.20 9.66
N GLU A 75 -4.44 13.15 9.49
CA GLU A 75 -4.83 13.71 8.18
C GLU A 75 -3.69 14.41 7.42
N VAL A 76 -2.54 14.66 8.06
CA VAL A 76 -1.32 15.17 7.40
C VAL A 76 -0.55 14.11 6.61
N LEU A 77 -0.90 12.82 6.74
CA LEU A 77 -0.28 11.70 6.05
C LEU A 77 -1.17 11.06 4.97
N LYS A 78 -2.40 11.55 4.79
CA LYS A 78 -3.27 11.23 3.65
C LYS A 78 -3.03 12.21 2.50
#